data_AF-A0A9E0PPR5-F1
#
_entry.id   AF-A0A9E0PPR5-F1
#
_cell.length_a   1.000
_cell.length_b   1.000
_cell.length_c   1.000
_cell.angle_alpha   90.00
_cell.angle_beta   90.00
_cell.angle_gamma   90.00
#
_symmetry.space_group_name_H-M   'P 1'
#
loop_
_entity.id
_entity.type
_entity.pdbx_description
1 polymer ?
#
loop_
_entity_poly.entity_id
_entity_poly.type
_entity_poly.pdbx_seq_one_letter_code
_entity_poly.pdbx_strand_id
1 'polypeptide(L)' 'MSEVQKITVEVPAELLAKARAASGESLTATVREGLRLVAAGQAFKNLRAKRGKVQFSQTLATLRDDRE' A
#
# COMPACT_ATOMS: atom_id res chain seq x y z
N MET A 1 -15.30 13.33 -11.55
CA MET A 1 -13.92 13.03 -12.03
C MET A 1 -12.98 13.79 -11.12
N SER A 2 -12.03 13.10 -10.49
CA SER A 2 -11.01 13.76 -9.67
C SER A 2 -10.12 14.63 -10.55
N GLU A 3 -9.81 15.84 -10.08
CA GLU A 3 -8.95 16.78 -10.77
C GLU A 3 -7.52 16.22 -10.83
N VAL A 4 -6.91 16.21 -12.03
CA VAL A 4 -5.56 15.69 -12.24
C VAL A 4 -4.59 16.86 -12.26
N GLN A 5 -3.71 16.92 -11.27
CA GLN A 5 -2.64 17.92 -11.20
C GLN A 5 -1.34 17.35 -11.77
N LYS A 6 -0.75 18.04 -12.75
CA LYS A 6 0.59 17.74 -13.25
C LYS A 6 1.62 18.25 -12.23
N ILE A 7 2.59 17.41 -11.89
CA ILE A 7 3.69 17.74 -10.99
C ILE A 7 5.03 17.53 -11.70
N THR A 8 6.01 18.37 -11.35
CA THR A 8 7.42 18.19 -11.73
C THR A 8 8.21 18.09 -10.43
N VAL A 9 8.94 16.99 -10.25
CA VAL A 9 9.71 16.71 -9.03
C VAL A 9 11.06 16.13 -9.40
N GLU A 10 12.10 16.47 -8.65
CA GLU A 10 13.40 15.85 -8.78
C GLU A 10 13.46 14.60 -7.89
N VAL A 11 13.83 13.47 -8.49
CA VAL A 11 13.86 12.17 -7.81
C VAL A 11 15.12 11.43 -8.24
N PRO A 12 15.83 10.73 -7.34
CA PRO A 12 16.98 9.92 -7.71
C PRO A 12 16.63 8.90 -8.80
N ALA A 13 17.44 8.84 -9.86
CA ALA A 13 17.19 7.95 -10.99
C ALA A 13 17.11 6.47 -10.57
N GLU A 14 17.97 6.06 -9.63
CA GLU A 14 17.96 4.70 -9.09
C GLU A 14 16.65 4.36 -8.37
N LEU A 15 16.05 5.33 -7.67
CA LEU A 15 14.79 5.13 -6.97
C LEU A 15 13.66 4.89 -7.98
N LEU A 16 13.63 5.65 -9.06
CA LEU A 16 12.66 5.45 -10.15
C LEU A 16 12.83 4.09 -10.82
N ALA A 17 14.06 3.66 -11.07
CA ALA A 17 14.35 2.36 -11.65
C ALA A 17 13.85 1.21 -10.74
N LYS A 18 14.17 1.26 -9.45
CA LYS A 18 13.71 0.28 -8.46
C LYS A 18 12.19 0.26 -8.32
N ALA A 19 11.57 1.44 -8.26
CA ALA A 19 10.11 1.54 -8.12
C ALA A 19 9.38 0.97 -9.34
N ARG A 20 9.85 1.25 -10.57
CA ARG A 20 9.26 0.68 -11.79
C ARG A 20 9.50 -0.83 -11.89
N ALA A 21 10.69 -1.31 -11.52
CA ALA A 21 10.97 -2.75 -11.50
C ALA A 21 10.07 -3.49 -10.49
N ALA A 22 9.82 -2.89 -9.33
CA ALA A 22 8.94 -3.46 -8.31
C ALA A 22 7.46 -3.40 -8.68
N SER A 23 7.00 -2.31 -9.31
CA SER A 23 5.59 -2.17 -9.69
C SER A 23 5.26 -2.90 -10.99
N GLY A 24 6.22 -3.07 -11.91
CA GLY A 24 5.98 -3.63 -13.25
C GLY A 24 5.18 -2.69 -14.18
N GLU A 25 5.04 -1.41 -13.83
CA GLU A 25 4.13 -0.47 -14.48
C GLU A 25 4.84 0.75 -15.09
N SER A 26 4.06 1.58 -15.80
CA SER A 26 4.51 2.89 -16.27
C SER A 26 4.86 3.83 -15.10
N LEU A 27 5.76 4.80 -15.35
CA LEU A 27 6.20 5.74 -14.32
C LEU A 27 5.03 6.47 -13.63
N THR A 28 4.05 6.94 -14.41
CA THR A 28 2.86 7.63 -13.88
C THR A 28 2.05 6.72 -12.94
N ALA A 29 1.89 5.46 -13.31
CA ALA A 29 1.13 4.50 -12.51
C ALA A 29 1.89 4.12 -11.22
N THR A 30 3.21 3.90 -11.30
CA THR A 30 4.09 3.72 -10.14
C THR A 30 4.00 4.89 -9.16
N VAL A 31 4.03 6.14 -9.65
CA VAL A 31 3.92 7.33 -8.80
C VAL A 31 2.55 7.42 -8.14
N ARG A 32 1.47 7.14 -8.87
CA ARG A 32 0.11 7.12 -8.31
C ARG A 32 -0.03 6.07 -7.20
N GLU A 33 0.49 4.86 -7.42
CA GLU A 33 0.43 3.81 -6.39
C GLU A 33 1.29 4.18 -5.18
N GLY A 34 2.48 4.75 -5.39
CA GLY A 34 3.31 5.27 -4.30
C GLY A 34 2.58 6.30 -3.44
N LEU A 35 1.90 7.27 -4.06
CA LEU A 35 1.09 8.27 -3.35
C LEU A 35 -0.09 7.63 -2.61
N ARG A 36 -0.75 6.64 -3.22
CA ARG A 36 -1.85 5.89 -2.59
C ARG A 36 -1.38 5.15 -1.33
N LEU A 37 -0.21 4.51 -1.39
CA LEU A 37 0.39 3.82 -0.25
C LEU A 37 0.77 4.79 0.87
N VAL A 38 1.30 5.97 0.53
CA VAL A 38 1.61 7.02 1.52
C VAL A 38 0.33 7.51 2.20
N ALA A 39 -0.73 7.77 1.44
CA ALA A 39 -2.04 8.16 1.99
C ALA A 39 -2.64 7.07 2.89
N ALA A 40 -2.52 5.80 2.50
CA ALA A 40 -2.94 4.66 3.30
C ALA A 40 -2.04 4.40 4.52
N GLY A 41 -0.84 5.00 4.55
CA GLY A 41 0.18 4.75 5.57
C GLY A 41 -0.30 4.99 7.00
N GLN A 42 -1.19 5.96 7.22
CA GLN A 42 -1.74 6.20 8.56
C GLN A 42 -2.65 5.06 9.03
N ALA A 43 -3.47 4.50 8.14
CA ALA A 43 -4.31 3.34 8.47
C ALA A 43 -3.43 2.13 8.83
N PHE A 44 -2.37 1.88 8.07
CA PHE A 44 -1.42 0.81 8.38
C PHE A 44 -0.68 1.02 9.70
N LYS A 45 -0.28 2.26 10.02
CA LYS A 45 0.32 2.62 11.32
C LYS A 45 -0.65 2.35 12.47
N ASN A 46 -1.90 2.78 12.34
CA ASN A 46 -2.93 2.60 13.35
C ASN A 46 -3.21 1.11 13.60
N LEU A 47 -3.34 0.31 12.54
CA LEU A 47 -3.52 -1.14 12.63
C LEU A 47 -2.33 -1.80 13.32
N ARG A 48 -1.09 -1.43 12.92
CA ARG A 48 0.14 -1.96 13.54
C ARG A 48 0.22 -1.61 15.03
N ALA A 49 -0.24 -0.44 15.45
CA ALA A 49 -0.25 -0.02 16.85
C ALA A 49 -1.22 -0.83 17.73
N LYS A 50 -2.15 -1.58 17.13
CA LYS A 50 -3.06 -2.52 17.81
C LYS A 50 -2.52 -3.95 17.88
N ARG A 51 -1.39 -4.25 17.22
CA ARG A 51 -0.75 -5.57 17.28
C ARG A 51 -0.43 -5.92 18.74
N GLY A 52 -0.85 -7.12 19.17
CA GLY A 52 -0.66 -7.61 20.53
C GLY A 52 -1.59 -6.98 21.59
N LYS A 53 -2.41 -5.99 21.21
CA LYS A 53 -3.40 -5.34 22.11
C LYS A 53 -4.82 -5.86 21.91
N VAL A 54 -5.06 -6.57 20.81
CA VAL A 54 -6.36 -7.14 20.48
C VAL A 54 -6.22 -8.66 20.51
N GLN A 55 -7.05 -9.31 21.33
CA GLN A 55 -7.19 -10.75 21.34
C GLN A 55 -8.20 -11.15 20.28
N PHE A 56 -7.79 -12.00 19.34
CA PHE A 56 -8.72 -12.64 18.41
C PHE A 56 -9.23 -13.92 19.09
N SER A 57 -10.54 -14.04 19.26
CA SER A 57 -11.18 -15.21 19.88
C SER A 57 -11.38 -16.38 18.90
N GLN A 58 -11.33 -16.10 17.59
CA GLN A 58 -11.51 -17.07 16.52
C GLN A 58 -10.15 -17.43 15.90
N THR A 59 -10.00 -18.69 15.48
CA THR A 59 -8.79 -19.17 14.81
C THR A 59 -8.93 -19.07 13.29
N LEU A 60 -7.79 -19.08 12.58
CA LEU A 60 -7.78 -19.08 11.12
C LEU A 60 -8.46 -20.32 10.52
N ALA A 61 -8.41 -21.46 11.22
CA ALA A 61 -9.09 -22.70 10.81
C ALA A 61 -10.61 -22.51 10.86
N THR A 62 -11.15 -22.10 12.02
CA THR A 62 -12.59 -21.86 12.21
C THR A 62 -13.19 -20.82 11.27
N LEU A 63 -12.39 -19.90 10.73
CA LEU A 63 -12.85 -18.89 9.77
C LEU A 63 -12.91 -19.39 8.32
N ARG A 64 -12.33 -20.57 8.03
CA ARG A 64 -12.21 -21.13 6.67
C ARG A 64 -13.07 -22.36 6.43
N ASP A 65 -13.91 -22.73 7.39
CA ASP A 65 -14.81 -23.90 7.29
C ASP A 65 -15.83 -23.77 6.14
N ASP A 66 -16.07 -22.55 5.63
CA ASP A 66 -16.97 -22.27 4.49
C ASP A 66 -16.38 -22.67 3.11
N ARG A 67 -15.26 -23.41 3.09
CA ARG A 67 -14.56 -23.85 1.86
C ARG A 67 -14.81 -25.32 1.49
N GLU A 68 -15.67 -26.03 2.21
CA GLU A 68 -16.07 -27.41 1.89
C GLU A 68 -17.42 -27.47 1.17
#